data_AF-A0A3S4FGR4-F1
#
_entry.id   AF-A0A3S4FGR4-F1
#
_cell.length_a   1.000
_cell.length_b   1.000
_cell.length_c   1.000
_cell.angle_alpha   90.00
_cell.angle_beta   90.00
_cell.angle_gamma   90.00
#
_symmetry.space_group_name_H-M   'P 1'
#
loop_
_entity.id
_entity.type
_entity.pdbx_description
1 polymer ?
#
loop_
_entity_poly.entity_id
_entity_poly.type
_entity_poly.pdbx_seq_one_letter_code
_entity_poly.pdbx_strand_id
1 'polypeptide(L)'
;MQGTKIRLLAGSLLMLASAGYVQADALQPDPAWQQGTLANGLQWQVLATPQRPSDRIEVRLQVNTGSLTESTQQSGFSHAIPVSR
;
A
#
# COMPACT_ATOMS: atom_id res chain seq x y z
N MET A 1 15.22 32.16 43.98
CA MET A 1 14.73 32.49 42.61
C MET A 1 15.41 31.69 41.48
N GLN A 2 16.61 31.12 41.64
CA GLN A 2 17.28 30.35 40.57
C GLN A 2 16.66 28.96 40.31
N GLY A 3 16.23 28.24 41.36
CA GLY A 3 15.63 26.90 41.22
C GLY A 3 14.32 26.85 40.42
N THR A 4 13.50 27.91 40.50
CA THR A 4 12.27 28.03 39.71
C THR A 4 12.57 28.18 38.21
N LYS A 5 13.62 28.94 37.86
CA LYS A 5 14.05 29.13 36.47
C LYS A 5 14.57 27.82 35.85
N ILE A 6 15.33 27.03 36.60
CA ILE A 6 15.86 25.73 36.15
C ILE A 6 14.72 24.73 35.89
N ARG A 7 13.72 24.68 36.78
CA ARG A 7 12.53 23.82 36.59
C ARG A 7 11.73 24.21 35.35
N LEU A 8 11.58 25.51 35.10
CA LEU A 8 10.91 26.01 33.90
C LEU A 8 11.68 25.65 32.62
N LEU A 9 13.01 25.78 32.63
CA LEU A 9 13.87 25.40 31.50
C LEU A 9 13.86 23.88 31.24
N ALA A 10 13.89 23.07 32.30
CA ALA A 10 13.80 21.61 32.15
C ALA A 10 12.43 21.17 31.62
N GLY A 11 11.34 21.80 32.09
CA GLY A 11 9.98 21.52 31.63
C GLY A 11 9.75 21.94 30.17
N SER A 12 10.28 23.09 29.74
CA SER A 12 10.18 23.52 28.35
C SER A 12 11.03 22.65 27.41
N LEU A 13 12.21 22.20 27.85
CA LEU A 13 13.03 21.26 27.08
C LEU A 13 12.36 19.88 26.95
N LEU A 14 11.70 19.39 28.01
CA LEU A 14 10.89 18.17 27.98
C LEU A 14 9.69 18.29 27.02
N MET A 15 8.98 19.43 27.03
CA MET A 15 7.88 19.71 26.12
C MET A 15 8.34 19.75 24.64
N LEU A 16 9.46 20.44 24.36
CA LEU A 16 10.07 20.50 23.03
C LEU A 16 10.52 19.12 22.54
N ALA A 17 11.05 18.27 23.44
CA ALA A 17 11.38 16.89 23.10
C ALA A 17 10.12 16.10 22.75
N SER A 18 9.05 16.17 23.54
CA SER A 18 7.81 15.41 23.28
C SER A 18 7.08 15.80 21.99
N ALA A 19 7.19 17.05 21.55
CA ALA A 19 6.54 17.53 20.33
C ALA A 19 7.12 16.93 19.03
N GLY A 20 8.37 16.43 19.07
CA GLY A 20 9.03 15.79 17.93
C GLY A 20 8.67 14.32 17.70
N TYR A 21 7.97 13.67 18.64
CA TYR A 21 7.72 12.22 18.60
C TYR A 21 6.30 11.82 18.15
N VAL A 22 5.44 12.78 17.80
CA VAL A 22 4.12 12.45 17.22
C VAL A 22 4.29 12.18 15.74
N GLN A 23 4.90 11.05 15.42
CA GLN A 23 4.86 10.46 14.08
C GLN A 23 3.55 9.67 13.99
N ALA A 24 2.71 9.99 13.01
CA ALA A 24 1.57 9.14 12.71
C ALA A 24 2.09 7.79 12.20
N ASP A 25 1.54 6.69 12.71
CA ASP A 25 1.85 5.38 12.15
C ASP A 25 1.47 5.33 10.68
N ALA A 26 2.34 4.75 9.87
CA ALA A 26 2.03 4.49 8.47
C ALA A 26 0.85 3.52 8.39
N LEU A 27 -0.09 3.80 7.47
CA LEU A 27 -1.20 2.90 7.22
C LEU A 27 -0.67 1.52 6.85
N GLN A 28 -0.98 0.53 7.67
CA GLN A 28 -0.55 -0.83 7.42
C GLN A 28 -1.43 -1.45 6.33
N PRO A 29 -0.84 -2.17 5.35
CA PRO A 29 -1.61 -2.99 4.42
C PRO A 29 -2.47 -4.01 5.17
N ASP A 30 -3.58 -4.42 4.58
CA ASP A 30 -4.48 -5.40 5.18
C ASP A 30 -3.78 -6.77 5.31
N PRO A 31 -3.61 -7.31 6.54
CA PRO A 31 -2.90 -8.56 6.78
C PRO A 31 -3.62 -9.79 6.25
N ALA A 32 -4.92 -9.71 5.91
CA ALA A 32 -5.65 -10.82 5.32
C ALA A 32 -5.21 -11.11 3.87
N TRP A 33 -4.60 -10.12 3.20
CA TRP A 33 -4.07 -10.28 1.86
C TRP A 33 -2.71 -10.99 1.90
N GLN A 34 -2.67 -12.16 1.29
CA GLN A 34 -1.42 -12.85 0.99
C GLN A 34 -0.92 -12.34 -0.37
N GLN A 35 0.36 -12.00 -0.45
CA GLN A 35 0.96 -11.49 -1.68
C GLN A 35 2.38 -12.03 -1.86
N GLY A 36 2.83 -12.08 -3.10
CA GLY A 36 4.18 -12.51 -3.41
C GLY A 36 4.57 -12.24 -4.86
N THR A 37 5.81 -12.58 -5.18
CA THR A 37 6.34 -12.51 -6.54
C THR A 37 7.01 -13.83 -6.87
N LEU A 38 6.66 -14.43 -8.01
CA LEU A 38 7.28 -15.64 -8.50
C LEU A 38 8.66 -15.34 -9.11
N ALA A 39 9.47 -16.37 -9.34
CA ALA A 39 10.82 -16.22 -9.91
C ALA A 39 10.84 -15.56 -11.31
N ASN A 40 9.73 -15.64 -12.07
CA ASN A 40 9.58 -15.00 -13.37
C ASN A 40 9.10 -13.54 -13.29
N GLY A 41 8.94 -12.98 -12.08
CA GLY A 41 8.46 -11.62 -11.86
C GLY A 41 6.95 -11.46 -11.80
N LEU A 42 6.17 -12.53 -11.94
CA LEU A 42 4.71 -12.47 -11.80
C LEU A 42 4.33 -12.18 -10.34
N GLN A 43 3.59 -11.10 -10.13
CA GLN A 43 3.03 -10.73 -8.83
C GLN A 43 1.67 -11.38 -8.65
N TRP A 44 1.40 -11.87 -7.45
CA TRP A 44 0.13 -12.50 -7.11
C TRP A 44 -0.37 -12.00 -5.77
N GLN A 45 -1.70 -11.99 -5.63
CA GLN A 45 -2.42 -11.63 -4.42
C GLN A 45 -3.57 -12.61 -4.20
N VAL A 46 -3.78 -13.05 -2.97
CA VAL A 46 -4.84 -13.98 -2.58
C VAL A 46 -5.47 -13.49 -1.29
N LEU A 47 -6.80 -13.35 -1.31
CA LEU A 47 -7.62 -13.10 -0.12
C LEU A 47 -8.48 -14.34 0.15
N ALA A 48 -8.21 -15.02 1.26
CA ALA A 48 -9.05 -16.11 1.71
C ALA A 48 -10.31 -15.55 2.40
N THR A 49 -11.49 -16.02 2.00
CA THR A 49 -12.78 -15.63 2.62
C THR A 49 -13.47 -16.83 3.28
N PRO A 50 -12.88 -17.42 4.35
CA PRO A 50 -13.45 -18.60 5.03
C PRO A 50 -14.87 -18.37 5.57
N GLN A 51 -15.22 -17.11 5.86
CA GLN A 51 -16.55 -16.68 6.28
C GLN A 51 -17.64 -16.85 5.21
N ARG A 52 -17.27 -17.06 3.93
CA ARG A 52 -18.20 -17.29 2.81
C ARG A 52 -17.77 -18.54 2.04
N PRO A 53 -17.94 -19.75 2.62
CA PRO A 53 -17.41 -20.99 2.05
C PRO A 53 -18.14 -21.45 0.79
N SER A 54 -19.39 -21.02 0.60
CA SER A 54 -20.22 -21.39 -0.56
C SER A 54 -20.16 -20.39 -1.70
N ASP A 55 -19.45 -19.26 -1.53
CA ASP A 55 -19.34 -18.24 -2.57
C ASP A 55 -18.45 -18.71 -3.72
N ARG A 56 -18.64 -18.10 -4.89
CA ARG A 56 -17.78 -18.35 -6.04
C ARG A 56 -16.40 -17.75 -5.79
N ILE A 57 -15.37 -18.44 -6.27
CA ILE A 57 -14.00 -17.93 -6.30
C ILE A 57 -13.90 -16.92 -7.46
N GLU A 58 -13.39 -15.73 -7.18
CA GLU A 58 -13.02 -14.76 -8.20
C GLU A 58 -11.54 -14.91 -8.56
N VAL A 59 -11.25 -15.01 -9.86
CA VAL A 59 -9.89 -15.02 -10.38
C VAL A 59 -9.73 -13.87 -11.36
N ARG A 60 -8.74 -13.03 -11.12
CA ARG A 60 -8.43 -11.86 -11.94
C ARG A 60 -6.97 -11.92 -12.35
N LEU A 61 -6.69 -11.71 -13.62
CA LEU A 61 -5.35 -11.49 -14.14
C LEU A 61 -5.28 -10.02 -14.55
N GLN A 62 -4.31 -9.28 -14.03
CA GLN A 62 -4.10 -7.90 -14.41
C GLN A 62 -2.83 -7.80 -15.25
N VAL A 63 -2.94 -7.16 -16.42
CA VAL A 63 -1.79 -6.83 -17.26
C VAL A 63 -1.62 -5.32 -17.23
N ASN A 64 -0.47 -4.84 -16.77
CA ASN A 64 -0.18 -3.40 -16.67
C ASN A 64 0.23 -2.83 -18.04
N THR A 65 -0.63 -2.97 -19.04
CA THR A 65 -0.44 -2.53 -20.43
C THR A 65 -1.80 -2.14 -20.99
N GLY A 66 -1.84 -1.09 -21.81
CA GLY A 66 -3.08 -0.58 -22.38
C GLY A 66 -2.82 0.37 -23.54
N SER A 67 -3.85 1.09 -23.99
CA SER A 67 -3.75 1.95 -25.19
C SER A 67 -2.67 3.03 -25.11
N LEU A 68 -2.32 3.49 -23.90
CA LEU A 68 -1.22 4.45 -23.70
C LEU A 68 0.17 3.91 -24.07
N THR A 69 0.31 2.59 -24.15
CA THR A 69 1.55 1.91 -24.54
C THR A 69 1.59 1.52 -26.02
N GLU A 70 0.53 1.78 -26.78
CA GLU A 70 0.47 1.48 -28.20
C GLU A 70 1.28 2.49 -29.02
N SER A 71 2.04 2.00 -30.00
CA SER A 71 2.56 2.85 -31.07
C SER A 71 1.46 3.21 -32.07
N THR A 72 1.75 4.14 -32.97
CA THR A 72 0.81 4.53 -34.03
C THR A 72 0.45 3.37 -34.97
N GLN A 73 1.33 2.38 -35.13
CA GLN A 73 1.03 1.15 -35.89
C GLN A 73 0.21 0.11 -35.12
N GLN A 74 0.11 0.25 -33.80
CA GLN A 74 -0.56 -0.69 -32.89
C GLN A 74 -1.88 -0.16 -32.33
N SER A 75 -2.40 0.92 -32.91
CA SER A 75 -3.65 1.55 -32.48
C SER A 75 -4.79 0.52 -32.42
N GLY A 76 -5.38 0.36 -31.23
CA GLY A 76 -6.47 -0.57 -30.95
C GLY A 76 -6.05 -1.98 -30.52
N PHE A 77 -4.75 -2.28 -30.42
CA PHE A 77 -4.28 -3.63 -30.09
C PHE A 77 -4.68 -4.06 -28.68
N SER A 78 -4.63 -3.17 -27.69
CA SER A 78 -5.01 -3.48 -26.29
C SER A 78 -6.50 -3.75 -26.13
N HIS A 79 -7.33 -3.31 -27.09
CA HIS A 79 -8.74 -3.66 -27.14
C HIS A 79 -8.97 -4.99 -27.87
N ALA A 80 -8.23 -5.23 -28.96
CA ALA A 80 -8.35 -6.44 -29.77
C ALA A 80 -7.77 -7.68 -29.07
N ILE A 81 -6.69 -7.51 -28.30
CA ILE A 81 -6.10 -8.55 -27.47
C ILE A 81 -6.77 -8.45 -26.10
N PRO A 82 -7.59 -9.44 -25.69
CA PRO A 82 -8.22 -9.43 -24.39
C PRO A 82 -7.16 -9.66 -23.32
N VAL A 83 -6.56 -8.57 -22.85
CA VAL A 83 -5.89 -8.52 -21.56
C VAL A 83 -7.00 -8.28 -20.54
N SER A 84 -7.18 -9.21 -19.61
CA SER A 84 -8.24 -9.13 -18.61
C SER A 84 -8.15 -7.81 -17.84
N ARG A 85 -9.30 -7.14 -17.69
CA ARG A 85 -9.45 -5.89 -16.95
C ARG A 85 -9.49 -6.12 -15.44
#